data_AF-A0A954RE92-F1
#
_entry.id   AF-A0A954RE92-F1
#
_cell.length_a   1.000
_cell.length_b   1.000
_cell.length_c   1.000
_cell.angle_alpha   90.00
_cell.angle_beta   90.00
_cell.angle_gamma   90.00
#
_symmetry.space_group_name_H-M   'P 1'
#
loop_
_entity.id
_entity.type
_entity.pdbx_description
1 polymer ?
#
loop_
_entity_poly.entity_id
_entity_poly.type
_entity_poly.pdbx_seq_one_letter_code
_entity_poly.pdbx_strand_id
1 'polypeptide(L)'
;MMKPIRVLHVINGEHYSGAERVQDLLAQRLPDHGIEVAFACVKPARFPRMRRSKETPLYELPMRHRFDLLVPWRLARLIRREGFHLVHAHTPRSALVGRVAASMTGVPFVYHVHSPTSRDSTRGWRNRLNQRVERRCLQGADRLITVSHSLARHMQSLGFDGGTLVTVPNGVPCVERPERPAPSVVWRIGTVALFRPRKGLETLVEALSLLQARGLPVELRAVGPFETPEYERSVKNLAARLGVDSLIRWTGFTCDVNRELNQMDMFALPSLFGEGLPMVILEAMTAGVPVVATDVEGIPEAIRDGIDG
;
A
#
# COMPACT_ATOMS: atom_id res chain seq x y z
N MET A 1 -12.35 34.20 9.08
CA MET A 1 -11.48 33.03 8.79
C MET A 1 -12.34 31.79 8.93
N MET A 2 -12.52 30.99 7.86
CA MET A 2 -13.24 29.71 7.98
C MET A 2 -12.42 28.79 8.91
N LYS A 3 -13.09 28.08 9.82
CA LYS A 3 -12.41 27.07 10.63
C LYS A 3 -11.83 25.99 9.71
N PRO A 4 -10.60 25.52 9.95
CA PRO A 4 -9.99 24.48 9.13
C PRO A 4 -10.82 23.19 9.20
N ILE A 5 -10.93 22.50 8.07
CA ILE A 5 -11.58 21.18 8.01
C ILE A 5 -10.69 20.20 8.77
N ARG A 6 -11.28 19.40 9.66
CA ARG A 6 -10.56 18.43 10.49
C ARG A 6 -10.93 17.01 10.10
N VAL A 7 -9.94 16.21 9.72
CA VAL A 7 -10.14 14.85 9.21
C VAL A 7 -9.50 13.82 10.15
N LEU A 8 -10.27 12.80 10.54
CA LEU A 8 -9.80 11.71 11.36
C LEU A 8 -9.53 10.46 10.51
N HIS A 9 -8.26 10.11 10.36
CA HIS A 9 -7.81 8.90 9.68
C HIS A 9 -7.86 7.71 10.64
N VAL A 10 -8.64 6.68 10.33
CA VAL A 10 -8.71 5.44 11.11
C VAL A 10 -7.71 4.43 10.56
N ILE A 11 -6.80 3.95 11.40
CA ILE A 11 -5.62 3.17 11.00
C ILE A 11 -5.58 1.81 11.69
N ASN A 12 -5.30 0.77 10.90
CA ASN A 12 -4.83 -0.51 11.42
C ASN A 12 -3.29 -0.49 11.50
N GLY A 13 -2.74 -0.20 12.68
CA GLY A 13 -1.31 0.06 12.85
C GLY A 13 -0.41 -1.18 12.91
N GLU A 14 -0.92 -2.38 12.60
CA GLU A 14 -0.15 -3.63 12.56
C GLU A 14 1.02 -3.56 11.55
N HIS A 15 0.82 -2.82 10.46
CA HIS A 15 1.77 -2.69 9.36
C HIS A 15 2.16 -1.22 9.12
N TYR A 16 3.23 -1.03 8.36
CA TYR A 16 3.58 0.24 7.76
C TYR A 16 3.94 -0.04 6.29
N SER A 17 2.89 -0.18 5.49
CA SER A 17 2.95 -0.62 4.10
C SER A 17 2.31 0.44 3.18
N GLY A 18 1.86 0.07 1.98
CA GLY A 18 1.31 1.02 1.00
C GLY A 18 0.19 1.88 1.58
N ALA A 19 -0.88 1.27 2.11
CA ALA A 19 -2.03 2.00 2.63
C ALA A 19 -1.67 2.96 3.77
N GLU A 20 -0.87 2.51 4.74
CA GLU A 20 -0.48 3.34 5.88
C GLU A 20 0.48 4.47 5.49
N ARG A 21 1.40 4.22 4.55
CA ARG A 21 2.30 5.25 3.99
C ARG A 21 1.50 6.33 3.25
N VAL A 22 0.43 5.98 2.51
CA VAL A 22 -0.47 6.98 1.90
C VAL A 22 -1.14 7.83 2.99
N GLN A 23 -1.64 7.22 4.07
CA GLN A 23 -2.25 7.99 5.17
C GLN A 23 -1.25 8.93 5.86
N ASP A 24 0.00 8.50 6.03
CA ASP A 24 1.10 9.30 6.59
C ASP A 24 1.48 10.47 5.66
N LEU A 25 1.55 10.23 4.35
CA LEU A 25 1.81 11.28 3.35
C LEU A 25 0.67 12.30 3.29
N LEU A 26 -0.59 11.84 3.33
CA LEU A 26 -1.74 12.73 3.40
C LEU A 26 -1.69 13.61 4.65
N ALA A 27 -1.32 13.06 5.81
CA ALA A 27 -1.17 13.85 7.03
C ALA A 27 -0.06 14.90 6.96
N GLN A 28 0.99 14.68 6.15
CA GLN A 28 2.06 15.65 5.94
C GLN A 28 1.66 16.78 4.98
N ARG A 29 0.75 16.52 4.03
CA ARG A 29 0.46 17.45 2.91
C ARG A 29 -0.89 18.15 2.99
N LEU A 30 -1.90 17.52 3.60
CA LEU A 30 -3.22 18.13 3.77
C LEU A 30 -3.20 19.44 4.60
N PRO A 31 -2.32 19.63 5.60
CA PRO A 31 -2.19 20.91 6.29
C PRO A 31 -1.85 22.09 5.36
N ASP A 32 -1.07 21.86 4.29
CA ASP A 32 -0.73 22.87 3.28
C ASP A 32 -1.98 23.38 2.52
N HIS A 33 -3.07 22.62 2.58
CA HIS A 33 -4.36 22.93 1.99
C HIS A 33 -5.42 23.34 3.03
N GLY A 34 -5.02 23.69 4.25
CA GLY A 34 -5.93 24.11 5.33
C GLY A 34 -6.76 22.99 5.93
N ILE A 35 -6.33 21.74 5.76
CA ILE A 35 -6.98 20.54 6.31
C ILE A 35 -6.13 20.00 7.46
N GLU A 36 -6.66 20.03 8.67
CA GLU A 36 -6.03 19.40 9.83
C GLU A 36 -6.29 17.90 9.82
N VAL A 37 -5.26 17.11 10.11
CA VAL A 37 -5.34 15.65 10.14
C VAL A 37 -5.04 15.15 11.54
N ALA A 38 -5.74 14.08 11.95
CA ALA A 38 -5.36 13.28 13.10
C ALA A 38 -5.57 11.80 12.80
N PHE A 39 -4.97 10.94 13.63
CA PHE A 39 -5.10 9.49 13.51
C PHE A 39 -5.82 8.87 14.69
N ALA A 40 -6.70 7.90 14.43
CA ALA A 40 -7.21 6.96 15.41
C ALA A 40 -6.68 5.56 15.10
N CYS A 41 -5.74 5.06 15.91
CA CYS A 41 -5.09 3.77 15.69
C CYS A 41 -5.78 2.66 16.49
N VAL A 42 -6.44 1.73 15.78
CA VAL A 42 -7.25 0.67 16.40
C VAL A 42 -6.45 -0.58 16.76
N LYS A 43 -5.22 -0.70 16.22
CA LYS A 43 -4.26 -1.76 16.54
C LYS A 43 -2.83 -1.20 16.51
N PRO A 44 -2.35 -0.60 17.61
CA PRO A 44 -1.02 -0.02 17.63
C PRO A 44 0.07 -1.11 17.53
N ALA A 45 0.93 -1.03 16.52
CA ALA A 45 2.14 -1.85 16.44
C ALA A 45 3.28 -1.11 15.70
N ARG A 46 3.35 -1.20 14.37
CA ARG A 46 4.40 -0.59 13.56
C ARG A 46 4.10 0.87 13.26
N PHE A 47 2.87 1.21 12.85
CA PHE A 47 2.53 2.56 12.40
C PHE A 47 2.90 3.68 13.39
N PRO A 48 2.56 3.61 14.71
CA PRO A 48 2.91 4.68 15.65
C PRO A 48 4.42 4.98 15.70
N ARG A 49 5.24 3.93 15.60
CA ARG A 49 6.71 4.02 15.66
C ARG A 49 7.29 4.52 14.34
N MET A 50 6.70 4.09 13.23
CA MET A 50 7.25 4.25 11.88
C MET A 50 6.81 5.51 11.15
N ARG A 51 5.65 6.08 11.49
CA ARG A 51 5.11 7.26 10.81
C ARG A 51 6.10 8.42 10.79
N ARG A 52 6.16 9.15 9.67
CA ARG A 52 6.97 10.35 9.48
C ARG A 52 6.26 11.60 10.01
N SER A 53 4.93 11.62 9.96
CA SER A 53 4.08 12.69 10.50
C SER A 53 4.06 12.70 12.05
N LYS A 54 5.20 12.96 12.70
CA LYS A 54 5.35 12.87 14.17
C LYS A 54 4.50 13.90 14.92
N GLU A 55 4.32 15.07 14.34
CA GLU A 55 3.56 16.19 14.90
C GLU A 55 2.04 15.99 14.80
N THR A 56 1.58 15.16 13.85
CA THR A 56 0.17 14.85 13.69
C THR A 56 -0.36 14.09 14.91
N PRO A 57 -1.47 14.51 15.52
CA PRO A 57 -2.06 13.81 16.67
C PRO A 57 -2.36 12.34 16.38
N LEU A 58 -2.07 11.47 17.36
CA LEU A 58 -2.36 10.03 17.31
C LEU A 58 -3.11 9.63 18.57
N TYR A 59 -4.37 9.21 18.39
CA TYR A 59 -5.20 8.65 19.44
C TYR A 59 -5.18 7.12 19.34
N GLU A 60 -4.66 6.47 20.37
CA GLU A 60 -4.66 5.01 20.44
C GLU A 60 -5.99 4.51 21.01
N LEU A 61 -6.70 3.69 20.23
CA LEU A 61 -7.98 3.09 20.58
C LEU A 61 -7.88 1.56 20.38
N PRO A 62 -6.99 0.87 21.12
CA PRO A 62 -6.69 -0.54 20.86
C PRO A 62 -7.95 -1.41 21.01
N MET A 63 -8.29 -2.13 19.95
CA MET A 63 -9.36 -3.13 19.94
C MET A 63 -8.90 -4.41 20.64
N ARG A 64 -9.75 -4.98 21.48
CA ARG A 64 -9.47 -6.29 22.12
C ARG A 64 -9.68 -7.46 21.17
N HIS A 65 -10.70 -7.36 20.31
CA HIS A 65 -11.05 -8.38 19.32
C HIS A 65 -11.77 -7.76 18.12
N ARG A 66 -12.01 -8.56 17.07
CA ARG A 66 -12.57 -8.08 15.79
C ARG A 66 -13.92 -7.35 15.91
N PHE A 67 -14.78 -7.77 16.84
CA PHE A 67 -16.13 -7.23 17.02
C PHE A 67 -16.25 -6.30 18.24
N ASP A 68 -15.18 -5.62 18.61
CA ASP A 68 -15.16 -4.72 19.77
C ASP A 68 -15.98 -3.45 19.50
N LEU A 69 -17.27 -3.48 19.85
CA LEU A 69 -18.21 -2.37 19.66
C LEU A 69 -17.91 -1.15 20.54
N LEU A 70 -17.07 -1.31 21.58
CA LEU A 70 -16.65 -0.20 22.43
C LEU A 70 -15.73 0.76 21.66
N VAL A 71 -14.93 0.25 20.71
CA VAL A 71 -14.00 1.08 19.92
C VAL A 71 -14.74 2.06 19.00
N PRO A 72 -15.74 1.65 18.19
CA PRO A 72 -16.57 2.60 17.46
C PRO A 72 -17.24 3.66 18.34
N TRP A 73 -17.72 3.29 19.55
CA TRP A 73 -18.30 4.26 20.49
C TRP A 73 -17.27 5.26 21.03
N ARG A 74 -16.07 4.78 21.42
CA ARG A 74 -14.96 5.66 21.84
C ARG A 74 -14.50 6.58 20.70
N LEU A 75 -14.45 6.05 19.47
CA LEU A 75 -14.15 6.81 18.28
C LEU A 75 -15.22 7.89 18.02
N ALA A 76 -16.51 7.56 18.15
CA ALA A 76 -17.60 8.52 18.04
C ALA A 76 -17.51 9.64 19.10
N ARG A 77 -17.16 9.29 20.35
CA ARG A 77 -16.92 10.27 21.42
C ARG A 77 -15.74 11.19 21.10
N LEU A 78 -14.65 10.62 20.56
CA LEU A 78 -13.49 11.38 20.10
C LEU A 78 -13.87 12.35 18.96
N ILE A 79 -14.62 11.87 17.96
CA ILE A 79 -15.13 12.68 16.85
C ILE A 79 -15.88 13.91 17.35
N ARG A 80 -16.83 13.74 18.29
CA ARG A 80 -17.59 14.87 18.84
C ARG A 80 -16.75 15.79 19.72
N ARG A 81 -15.91 15.23 20.61
CA ARG A 81 -15.12 16.00 21.57
C ARG A 81 -14.11 16.89 20.87
N GLU A 82 -13.42 16.34 19.88
CA GLU A 82 -12.41 17.08 19.13
C GLU A 82 -13.04 17.85 17.96
N GLY A 83 -14.30 17.62 17.57
CA GLY A 83 -14.91 18.32 16.44
C GLY A 83 -14.30 17.94 15.09
N PHE A 84 -14.14 16.64 14.84
CA PHE A 84 -13.77 16.12 13.53
C PHE A 84 -14.96 16.21 12.56
N HIS A 85 -14.67 16.55 11.31
CA HIS A 85 -15.67 16.80 10.26
C HIS A 85 -15.78 15.64 9.27
N LEU A 86 -14.79 14.74 9.22
CA LEU A 86 -14.74 13.63 8.27
C LEU A 86 -13.96 12.45 8.87
N VAL A 87 -14.40 11.23 8.59
CA VAL A 87 -13.71 9.98 8.93
C VAL A 87 -13.17 9.33 7.66
N HIS A 88 -11.88 9.03 7.63
CA HIS A 88 -11.20 8.47 6.46
C HIS A 88 -10.52 7.13 6.81
N ALA A 89 -10.84 6.06 6.09
CA ALA A 89 -10.28 4.73 6.33
C ALA A 89 -9.70 4.10 5.06
N HIS A 90 -8.66 3.27 5.20
CA HIS A 90 -7.93 2.65 4.08
C HIS A 90 -7.88 1.11 4.13
N THR A 91 -8.39 0.49 5.19
CA THR A 91 -8.37 -0.97 5.37
C THR A 91 -9.76 -1.48 5.74
N PRO A 92 -10.14 -2.73 5.40
CA PRO A 92 -11.46 -3.26 5.73
C PRO A 92 -11.79 -3.19 7.23
N ARG A 93 -10.78 -3.36 8.09
CA ARG A 93 -10.94 -3.26 9.54
C ARG A 93 -11.21 -1.82 9.98
N SER A 94 -10.42 -0.85 9.50
CA SER A 94 -10.67 0.55 9.81
C SER A 94 -11.95 1.08 9.18
N ALA A 95 -12.39 0.50 8.05
CA ALA A 95 -13.67 0.83 7.43
C ALA A 95 -14.85 0.44 8.30
N LEU A 96 -14.85 -0.77 8.86
CA LEU A 96 -15.92 -1.23 9.76
C LEU A 96 -16.05 -0.31 10.99
N VAL A 97 -14.93 -0.02 11.65
CA VAL A 97 -14.92 0.83 12.85
C VAL A 97 -15.29 2.28 12.51
N GLY A 98 -14.67 2.83 11.46
CA GLY A 98 -14.88 4.19 11.00
C GLY A 98 -16.32 4.43 10.56
N ARG A 99 -16.91 3.51 9.80
CA ARG A 99 -18.29 3.61 9.32
C ARG A 99 -19.31 3.64 10.45
N VAL A 100 -19.14 2.79 11.46
CA VAL A 100 -20.05 2.76 12.62
C VAL A 100 -19.92 4.07 13.40
N ALA A 101 -18.71 4.54 13.67
CA ALA A 101 -18.49 5.79 14.40
C ALA A 101 -19.01 7.02 13.63
N ALA A 102 -18.82 7.06 12.31
CA ALA A 102 -19.37 8.09 11.43
C ALA A 102 -20.90 8.10 11.48
N SER A 103 -21.55 6.93 11.41
CA SER A 103 -23.01 6.80 11.55
C SER A 103 -23.54 7.37 12.86
N MET A 104 -22.82 7.12 13.96
CA MET A 104 -23.24 7.58 15.29
C MET A 104 -23.15 9.11 15.39
N THR A 105 -22.21 9.72 14.67
CA THR A 105 -21.87 11.15 14.80
C THR A 105 -22.46 12.04 13.72
N GLY A 106 -22.88 11.45 12.59
CA GLY A 106 -23.42 12.19 11.44
C GLY A 106 -22.35 12.82 10.55
N VAL A 107 -21.07 12.53 10.78
CA VAL A 107 -19.98 13.03 9.93
C VAL A 107 -19.80 12.13 8.70
N PRO A 108 -19.42 12.69 7.54
CA PRO A 108 -19.12 11.91 6.34
C PRO A 108 -18.03 10.86 6.56
N PHE A 109 -18.21 9.70 5.92
CA PHE A 109 -17.27 8.59 5.88
C PHE A 109 -16.71 8.39 4.47
N VAL A 110 -15.39 8.43 4.36
CA VAL A 110 -14.64 8.18 3.12
C VAL A 110 -13.79 6.92 3.27
N TYR A 111 -13.81 6.08 2.25
CA TYR A 111 -12.96 4.89 2.19
C TYR A 111 -12.04 4.89 0.98
N HIS A 112 -10.75 4.65 1.20
CA HIS A 112 -9.73 4.57 0.17
C HIS A 112 -9.39 3.11 -0.15
N VAL A 113 -9.63 2.69 -1.38
CA VAL A 113 -9.42 1.33 -1.90
C VAL A 113 -8.02 1.22 -2.50
N HIS A 114 -7.15 0.41 -1.90
CA HIS A 114 -5.74 0.23 -2.31
C HIS A 114 -5.48 -1.05 -3.11
N SER A 115 -6.36 -2.04 -3.04
CA SER A 115 -6.23 -3.32 -3.75
C SER A 115 -7.58 -4.02 -3.84
N PRO A 116 -7.79 -4.92 -4.81
CA PRO A 116 -9.02 -5.71 -4.85
C PRO A 116 -9.02 -6.70 -3.67
N THR A 117 -9.88 -6.49 -2.68
CA THR A 117 -9.97 -7.32 -1.45
C THR A 117 -10.42 -8.77 -1.73
N SER A 118 -10.85 -9.08 -2.96
CA SER A 118 -11.52 -10.33 -3.31
C SER A 118 -10.62 -11.56 -3.47
N ARG A 119 -9.29 -11.47 -3.32
CA ARG A 119 -8.36 -12.58 -3.66
C ARG A 119 -7.37 -13.03 -2.58
N ASP A 120 -7.38 -12.46 -1.38
CA ASP A 120 -6.33 -12.69 -0.37
C ASP A 120 -6.55 -13.91 0.57
N SER A 121 -7.50 -14.83 0.32
CA SER A 121 -7.75 -15.93 1.28
C SER A 121 -8.24 -17.26 0.68
N THR A 122 -7.74 -18.36 1.24
CA THR A 122 -8.00 -19.76 0.86
C THR A 122 -9.23 -20.39 1.53
N ARG A 123 -10.10 -19.62 2.21
CA ARG A 123 -11.30 -20.15 2.91
C ARG A 123 -12.61 -19.53 2.38
N GLY A 124 -13.23 -20.18 1.40
CA GLY A 124 -14.35 -19.67 0.60
C GLY A 124 -15.56 -19.12 1.37
N TRP A 125 -16.03 -19.80 2.44
CA TRP A 125 -17.22 -19.33 3.19
C TRP A 125 -16.93 -18.10 4.07
N ARG A 126 -15.73 -18.03 4.68
CA ARG A 126 -15.28 -16.87 5.45
C ARG A 126 -15.07 -15.65 4.55
N ASN A 127 -14.61 -15.88 3.32
CA ASN A 127 -14.50 -14.83 2.31
C ASN A 127 -15.85 -14.27 1.92
N ARG A 128 -16.86 -15.10 1.66
CA ARG A 128 -18.21 -14.62 1.32
C ARG A 128 -18.81 -13.80 2.46
N LEU A 129 -18.62 -14.21 3.71
CA LEU A 129 -19.09 -13.43 4.86
C LEU A 129 -18.32 -12.11 5.01
N ASN A 130 -16.99 -12.15 4.94
CA ASN A 130 -16.15 -10.96 5.01
C ASN A 130 -16.49 -9.97 3.89
N GLN A 131 -16.66 -10.47 2.66
CA GLN A 131 -17.04 -9.68 1.49
C GLN A 131 -18.43 -9.07 1.63
N ARG A 132 -19.40 -9.79 2.21
CA ARG A 132 -20.73 -9.23 2.51
C ARG A 132 -20.67 -8.14 3.57
N VAL A 133 -19.88 -8.33 4.64
CA VAL A 133 -19.70 -7.33 5.70
C VAL A 133 -18.98 -6.10 5.14
N GLU A 134 -17.90 -6.29 4.39
CA GLU A 134 -17.17 -5.23 3.72
C GLU A 134 -18.08 -4.47 2.74
N ARG A 135 -18.81 -5.18 1.86
CA ARG A 135 -19.77 -4.56 0.95
C ARG A 135 -20.79 -3.71 1.68
N ARG A 136 -21.37 -4.20 2.78
CA ARG A 136 -22.31 -3.41 3.60
C ARG A 136 -21.66 -2.18 4.24
N CYS A 137 -20.40 -2.29 4.69
CA CYS A 137 -19.68 -1.13 5.24
C CYS A 137 -19.45 -0.07 4.16
N LEU A 138 -19.08 -0.50 2.96
CA LEU A 138 -18.77 0.40 1.84
C LEU A 138 -20.03 0.98 1.18
N GLN A 139 -21.16 0.26 1.19
CA GLN A 139 -22.45 0.77 0.68
C GLN A 139 -22.96 2.00 1.42
N GLY A 140 -22.53 2.18 2.67
CA GLY A 140 -22.86 3.36 3.44
C GLY A 140 -21.78 4.44 3.44
N ALA A 141 -20.75 4.35 2.59
CA ALA A 141 -19.73 5.38 2.48
C ALA A 141 -20.22 6.54 1.60
N ASP A 142 -19.91 7.78 2.02
CA ASP A 142 -20.24 8.98 1.26
C ASP A 142 -19.37 9.08 0.00
N ARG A 143 -18.10 8.65 0.10
CA ARG A 143 -17.18 8.52 -1.03
C ARG A 143 -16.29 7.30 -0.93
N LEU A 144 -16.02 6.70 -2.07
CA LEU A 144 -15.08 5.60 -2.29
C LEU A 144 -13.97 6.09 -3.21
N ILE A 145 -12.77 6.25 -2.67
CA ILE A 145 -11.60 6.68 -3.44
C ILE A 145 -10.87 5.44 -3.95
N THR A 146 -10.68 5.30 -5.26
CA THR A 146 -9.86 4.23 -5.84
C THR A 146 -8.53 4.80 -6.33
N VAL A 147 -7.43 4.07 -6.13
CA VAL A 147 -6.10 4.53 -6.58
C VAL A 147 -5.84 4.33 -8.07
N SER A 148 -6.77 3.68 -8.79
CA SER A 148 -6.69 3.45 -10.23
C SER A 148 -8.09 3.30 -10.84
N HIS A 149 -8.20 3.50 -12.14
CA HIS A 149 -9.40 3.24 -12.91
C HIS A 149 -9.70 1.74 -13.01
N SER A 150 -8.68 0.89 -13.01
CA SER A 150 -8.81 -0.56 -12.91
C SER A 150 -9.55 -0.96 -11.64
N LEU A 151 -9.19 -0.36 -10.49
CA LEU A 151 -9.93 -0.55 -9.25
C LEU A 151 -11.33 0.06 -9.29
N ALA A 152 -11.53 1.21 -9.93
CA ALA A 152 -12.86 1.79 -10.12
C ALA A 152 -13.79 0.83 -10.86
N ARG A 153 -13.32 0.26 -11.98
CA ARG A 153 -14.06 -0.77 -12.74
C ARG A 153 -14.32 -2.02 -11.91
N HIS A 154 -13.35 -2.46 -11.11
CA HIS A 154 -13.55 -3.57 -10.17
C HIS A 154 -14.65 -3.28 -9.16
N MET A 155 -14.64 -2.09 -8.54
CA MET A 155 -15.68 -1.66 -7.59
C MET A 155 -17.05 -1.54 -8.27
N GLN A 156 -17.12 -1.02 -9.49
CA GLN A 156 -18.36 -0.99 -10.27
C GLN A 156 -18.91 -2.42 -10.51
N SER A 157 -18.05 -3.38 -10.83
CA SER A 157 -18.46 -4.79 -10.99
C SER A 157 -19.02 -5.42 -9.70
N LEU A 158 -18.67 -4.88 -8.53
CA LEU A 158 -19.22 -5.28 -7.22
C LEU A 158 -20.53 -4.55 -6.89
N GLY A 159 -21.02 -3.69 -7.79
CA GLY A 159 -22.27 -2.95 -7.65
C GLY A 159 -22.16 -1.67 -6.83
N PHE A 160 -20.99 -1.04 -6.79
CA PHE A 160 -20.84 0.34 -6.31
C PHE A 160 -21.12 1.32 -7.46
N ASP A 161 -21.85 2.40 -7.16
CA ASP A 161 -22.28 3.37 -8.18
C ASP A 161 -21.15 4.32 -8.59
N GLY A 162 -21.30 4.95 -9.76
CA GLY A 162 -20.36 5.97 -10.23
C GLY A 162 -20.43 7.30 -9.45
N GLY A 163 -21.50 7.54 -8.69
CA GLY A 163 -21.70 8.80 -7.95
C GLY A 163 -20.91 8.88 -6.65
N THR A 164 -20.60 7.73 -6.04
CA THR A 164 -19.77 7.62 -4.83
C THR A 164 -18.31 7.32 -5.14
N LEU A 165 -18.01 6.73 -6.29
CA LEU A 165 -16.66 6.39 -6.73
C LEU A 165 -15.90 7.59 -7.30
N VAL A 166 -14.70 7.84 -6.79
CA VAL A 166 -13.77 8.84 -7.30
C VAL A 166 -12.40 8.20 -7.45
N THR A 167 -11.77 8.32 -8.61
CA THR A 167 -10.41 7.83 -8.81
C THR A 167 -9.41 8.94 -8.48
N VAL A 168 -8.53 8.68 -7.52
CA VAL A 168 -7.42 9.57 -7.16
C VAL A 168 -6.15 8.71 -7.11
N PRO A 169 -5.24 8.82 -8.09
CA PRO A 169 -3.99 8.09 -8.10
C PRO A 169 -3.17 8.31 -6.83
N ASN A 170 -2.43 7.29 -6.41
CA ASN A 170 -1.41 7.46 -5.38
C ASN A 170 -0.39 8.52 -5.84
N GLY A 171 0.08 9.32 -4.88
CA GLY A 171 1.15 10.29 -5.08
C GLY A 171 2.30 10.03 -4.13
N VAL A 172 3.51 10.30 -4.59
CA VAL A 172 4.75 10.19 -3.79
C VAL A 172 5.50 11.52 -3.86
N PRO A 173 6.26 11.92 -2.83
CA PRO A 173 7.04 13.14 -2.88
C PRO A 173 7.99 13.12 -4.08
N CYS A 174 8.07 14.24 -4.79
CA CYS A 174 9.14 14.45 -5.75
C CYS A 174 10.46 14.47 -4.97
N VAL A 175 11.46 13.74 -5.45
CA VAL A 175 12.82 13.78 -4.93
C VAL A 175 13.70 14.41 -5.99
N GLU A 176 14.74 15.11 -5.56
CA GLU A 176 15.78 15.54 -6.48
C GLU A 176 16.36 14.31 -7.16
N ARG A 177 16.27 14.28 -8.49
CA ARG A 177 16.71 13.12 -9.27
C ARG A 177 18.24 13.09 -9.20
N PRO A 178 18.84 12.10 -8.52
CA PRO A 178 20.29 12.03 -8.48
C PRO A 178 20.81 11.78 -9.89
N GLU A 179 21.96 12.37 -10.22
CA GLU A 179 22.71 11.95 -11.40
C GLU A 179 23.02 10.45 -11.26
N ARG A 180 22.59 9.67 -12.24
CA ARG A 180 22.80 8.23 -12.25
C ARG A 180 24.05 7.95 -13.07
N PRO A 181 25.15 7.48 -12.46
CA PRO A 181 26.26 6.99 -13.24
C PRO A 181 25.77 5.85 -14.14
N ALA A 182 26.41 5.67 -15.29
CA ALA A 182 26.16 4.50 -16.11
C ALA A 182 26.27 3.23 -15.25
N PRO A 183 25.46 2.19 -15.51
CA PRO A 183 25.55 0.94 -14.78
C PRO A 183 27.01 0.46 -14.75
N SER A 184 27.42 -0.12 -13.62
CA SER A 184 28.72 -0.77 -13.55
C SER A 184 28.79 -1.94 -14.54
N VAL A 185 29.92 -2.65 -14.60
CA VAL A 185 30.00 -3.92 -15.33
C VAL A 185 28.85 -4.87 -14.91
N VAL A 186 28.39 -4.81 -13.65
CA VAL A 186 27.25 -5.57 -13.13
C VAL A 186 25.99 -4.69 -13.05
N TRP A 187 24.89 -5.19 -13.61
CA TRP A 187 23.58 -4.57 -13.48
C TRP A 187 22.88 -4.97 -12.19
N ARG A 188 22.45 -3.97 -11.41
CA ARG A 188 21.71 -4.14 -10.15
C ARG A 188 20.23 -4.03 -10.40
N ILE A 189 19.57 -5.17 -10.56
CA ILE A 189 18.11 -5.27 -10.61
C ILE A 189 17.60 -5.18 -9.17
N GLY A 190 16.58 -4.37 -8.92
CA GLY A 190 16.00 -4.25 -7.59
C GLY A 190 14.51 -4.48 -7.57
N THR A 191 14.03 -5.01 -6.45
CA THR A 191 12.60 -5.11 -6.17
C THR A 191 12.33 -4.74 -4.72
N VAL A 192 11.22 -4.04 -4.46
CA VAL A 192 10.84 -3.58 -3.12
C VAL A 192 9.38 -3.94 -2.87
N ALA A 193 9.14 -4.88 -1.94
CA ALA A 193 7.79 -5.34 -1.62
C ALA A 193 7.73 -6.04 -0.26
N LEU A 194 6.52 -6.24 0.27
CA LEU A 194 6.26 -7.36 1.17
C LEU A 194 6.20 -8.62 0.31
N PHE A 195 7.18 -9.52 0.43
CA PHE A 195 7.28 -10.70 -0.42
C PHE A 195 6.24 -11.73 -0.04
N ARG A 196 5.32 -11.97 -0.96
CA ARG A 196 4.25 -12.98 -0.89
C ARG A 196 3.98 -13.50 -2.30
N PRO A 197 3.37 -14.68 -2.47
CA PRO A 197 3.23 -15.32 -3.78
C PRO A 197 2.71 -14.41 -4.89
N ARG A 198 1.73 -13.54 -4.60
CA ARG A 198 1.17 -12.63 -5.62
C ARG A 198 2.12 -11.53 -6.12
N LYS A 199 3.25 -11.29 -5.45
CA LYS A 199 4.30 -10.36 -5.89
C LYS A 199 5.27 -10.99 -6.90
N GLY A 200 5.16 -12.30 -7.17
CA GLY A 200 5.88 -12.98 -8.26
C GLY A 200 7.40 -12.99 -8.11
N LEU A 201 7.92 -13.03 -6.88
CA LEU A 201 9.37 -13.01 -6.66
C LEU A 201 10.08 -14.20 -7.34
N GLU A 202 9.39 -15.34 -7.46
CA GLU A 202 9.82 -16.51 -8.21
C GLU A 202 10.17 -16.18 -9.66
N THR A 203 9.36 -15.34 -10.33
CA THR A 203 9.59 -14.90 -11.71
C THR A 203 10.90 -14.12 -11.84
N LEU A 204 11.26 -13.31 -10.83
CA LEU A 204 12.57 -12.64 -10.82
C LEU A 204 13.72 -13.62 -10.62
N VAL A 205 13.56 -14.61 -9.74
CA VAL A 205 14.60 -15.64 -9.52
C VAL A 205 14.82 -16.47 -10.79
N GLU A 206 13.75 -16.83 -11.49
CA GLU A 206 13.81 -17.51 -12.79
C GLU A 206 14.48 -16.63 -13.86
N ALA A 207 14.14 -15.34 -13.91
CA ALA A 207 14.77 -14.39 -14.83
C ALA A 207 16.28 -14.26 -14.57
N LEU A 208 16.74 -14.24 -13.32
CA LEU A 208 18.17 -14.24 -13.00
C LEU A 208 18.89 -15.46 -13.56
N SER A 209 18.28 -16.64 -13.50
CA SER A 209 18.87 -17.87 -14.05
C SER A 209 19.04 -17.78 -15.56
N LEU A 210 18.04 -17.21 -16.26
CA LEU A 210 18.12 -16.96 -17.71
C LEU A 210 19.20 -15.94 -18.07
N LEU A 211 19.36 -14.87 -17.28
CA LEU A 211 20.39 -13.85 -17.49
C LEU A 211 21.79 -14.41 -17.22
N GLN A 212 21.95 -15.19 -16.14
CA GLN A 212 23.19 -15.89 -15.82
C GLN A 212 23.60 -16.86 -16.93
N ALA A 213 22.65 -17.64 -17.47
CA ALA A 213 22.90 -18.58 -18.57
C ALA A 213 23.34 -17.88 -19.87
N ARG A 214 22.97 -16.62 -20.06
CA ARG A 214 23.42 -15.76 -21.18
C ARG A 214 24.76 -15.07 -20.90
N GLY A 215 25.37 -15.30 -19.75
CA GLY A 215 26.62 -14.64 -19.34
C GLY A 215 26.45 -13.15 -19.04
N LEU A 216 25.22 -12.69 -18.76
CA LEU A 216 24.97 -11.29 -18.42
C LEU A 216 25.28 -11.04 -16.94
N PRO A 217 26.19 -10.11 -16.61
CA PRO A 217 26.55 -9.80 -15.23
C PRO A 217 25.43 -9.04 -14.53
N VAL A 218 24.64 -9.75 -13.71
CA VAL A 218 23.50 -9.18 -12.99
C VAL A 218 23.49 -9.61 -11.51
N GLU A 219 22.98 -8.75 -10.65
CA GLU A 219 22.61 -9.08 -9.27
C GLU A 219 21.19 -8.59 -8.96
N LEU A 220 20.50 -9.26 -8.04
CA LEU A 220 19.19 -8.88 -7.54
C LEU A 220 19.28 -8.34 -6.12
N ARG A 221 18.76 -7.13 -5.92
CA ARG A 221 18.53 -6.55 -4.61
C ARG A 221 17.06 -6.70 -4.22
N ALA A 222 16.78 -7.69 -3.37
CA ALA A 222 15.44 -7.98 -2.86
C ALA A 222 15.21 -7.25 -1.53
N VAL A 223 14.50 -6.13 -1.59
CA VAL A 223 14.21 -5.26 -0.45
C VAL A 223 12.81 -5.54 0.10
N GLY A 224 12.76 -5.91 1.36
CA GLY A 224 11.53 -6.14 2.10
C GLY A 224 11.49 -7.50 2.80
N PRO A 225 10.55 -7.68 3.73
CA PRO A 225 10.40 -8.94 4.44
C PRO A 225 9.55 -9.93 3.64
N PHE A 226 9.68 -11.21 3.96
CA PHE A 226 8.72 -12.24 3.55
C PHE A 226 7.46 -12.20 4.43
N GLU A 227 6.30 -12.44 3.84
CA GLU A 227 5.02 -12.52 4.54
C GLU A 227 4.96 -13.75 5.45
N THR A 228 5.54 -14.88 5.02
CA THR A 228 5.61 -16.11 5.81
C THR A 228 6.97 -16.81 5.69
N PRO A 229 7.43 -17.53 6.74
CA PRO A 229 8.64 -18.35 6.68
C PRO A 229 8.59 -19.45 5.63
N GLU A 230 7.40 -20.00 5.34
CA GLU A 230 7.21 -21.03 4.31
C GLU A 230 7.51 -20.48 2.92
N TYR A 231 7.05 -19.26 2.63
CA TYR A 231 7.29 -18.59 1.36
C TYR A 231 8.75 -18.19 1.20
N GLU A 232 9.39 -17.72 2.29
CA GLU A 232 10.83 -17.49 2.30
C GLU A 232 11.62 -18.75 1.93
N ARG A 233 11.29 -19.88 2.56
CA ARG A 233 11.95 -21.15 2.29
C ARG A 233 11.73 -21.61 0.85
N SER A 234 10.53 -21.46 0.29
CA SER A 234 10.26 -21.86 -1.09
C SER A 234 11.06 -21.04 -2.10
N VAL A 235 11.14 -19.73 -1.92
CA VAL A 235 11.89 -18.84 -2.83
C VAL A 235 13.40 -19.08 -2.73
N LYS A 236 13.95 -19.23 -1.51
CA LYS A 236 15.38 -19.53 -1.33
C LYS A 236 15.76 -20.90 -1.89
N ASN A 237 14.91 -21.91 -1.72
CA ASN A 237 15.13 -23.22 -2.33
C ASN A 237 15.10 -23.16 -3.87
N LEU A 238 14.22 -22.33 -4.46
CA LEU A 238 14.19 -22.09 -5.90
C LEU A 238 15.51 -21.45 -6.37
N ALA A 239 16.00 -20.42 -5.67
CA ALA A 239 17.25 -19.75 -6.01
C ALA A 239 18.47 -20.70 -5.91
N ALA A 240 18.52 -21.53 -4.86
CA ALA A 240 19.57 -22.54 -4.70
C ALA A 240 19.51 -23.59 -5.82
N ARG A 241 18.33 -24.10 -6.15
CA ARG A 241 18.14 -25.09 -7.24
C ARG A 241 18.54 -24.55 -8.61
N LEU A 242 18.32 -23.25 -8.84
CA LEU A 242 18.69 -22.57 -10.09
C LEU A 242 20.14 -22.05 -10.10
N GLY A 243 20.90 -22.21 -9.00
CA GLY A 243 22.30 -21.78 -8.93
C GLY A 243 22.49 -20.26 -8.89
N VAL A 244 21.46 -19.50 -8.49
CA VAL A 244 21.47 -18.02 -8.48
C VAL A 244 21.42 -17.40 -7.09
N ASP A 245 21.45 -18.21 -6.02
CA ASP A 245 21.37 -17.70 -4.64
C ASP A 245 22.47 -16.66 -4.32
N SER A 246 23.69 -16.87 -4.83
CA SER A 246 24.81 -15.93 -4.67
C SER A 246 24.61 -14.59 -5.39
N LEU A 247 23.67 -14.51 -6.33
CA LEU A 247 23.32 -13.29 -7.06
C LEU A 247 22.25 -12.45 -6.34
N ILE A 248 21.65 -12.97 -5.26
CA ILE A 248 20.53 -12.33 -4.58
C ILE A 248 20.96 -11.75 -3.23
N ARG A 249 20.82 -10.44 -3.09
CA ARG A 249 20.95 -9.73 -1.82
C ARG A 249 19.58 -9.56 -1.17
N TRP A 250 19.35 -10.32 -0.10
CA TRP A 250 18.18 -10.19 0.76
C TRP A 250 18.38 -9.05 1.78
N THR A 251 17.85 -7.85 1.49
CA THR A 251 18.08 -6.66 2.35
C THR A 251 17.15 -6.62 3.57
N GLY A 252 16.00 -7.30 3.53
CA GLY A 252 14.98 -7.20 4.56
C GLY A 252 14.28 -5.84 4.54
N PHE A 253 13.60 -5.50 5.63
CA PHE A 253 12.76 -4.30 5.71
C PHE A 253 13.58 -3.01 5.83
N THR A 254 13.23 -1.97 5.08
CA THR A 254 13.79 -0.61 5.18
C THR A 254 12.68 0.44 5.31
N CYS A 255 12.97 1.53 6.03
CA CYS A 255 12.15 2.75 6.06
C CYS A 255 12.61 3.80 5.03
N ASP A 256 13.77 3.59 4.42
CA ASP A 256 14.39 4.46 3.43
C ASP A 256 14.46 3.74 2.08
N VAL A 257 13.31 3.71 1.40
CA VAL A 257 13.17 3.08 0.08
C VAL A 257 14.01 3.82 -0.97
N ASN A 258 14.09 5.16 -0.89
CA ASN A 258 14.84 5.98 -1.84
C ASN A 258 16.33 5.64 -1.83
N ARG A 259 16.92 5.43 -0.64
CA ARG A 259 18.31 4.97 -0.53
C ARG A 259 18.54 3.64 -1.24
N GLU A 260 17.60 2.71 -1.17
CA GLU A 260 17.73 1.43 -1.87
C GLU A 260 17.52 1.58 -3.38
N LEU A 261 16.55 2.40 -3.83
CA LEU A 261 16.31 2.70 -5.25
C LEU A 261 17.51 3.38 -5.92
N ASN A 262 18.25 4.22 -5.19
CA ASN A 262 19.47 4.86 -5.69
C ASN A 262 20.64 3.87 -5.88
N GLN A 263 20.52 2.65 -5.32
CA GLN A 263 21.50 1.58 -5.51
C GLN A 263 21.09 0.61 -6.63
N MET A 264 20.00 0.87 -7.35
CA MET A 264 19.46 0.00 -8.41
C MET A 264 19.69 0.66 -9.77
N ASP A 265 20.10 -0.15 -10.75
CA ASP A 265 20.22 0.26 -12.15
C ASP A 265 18.87 0.09 -12.88
N MET A 266 18.04 -0.86 -12.43
CA MET A 266 16.68 -1.12 -12.92
C MET A 266 15.80 -1.62 -11.77
N PHE A 267 14.55 -1.17 -11.72
CA PHE A 267 13.55 -1.66 -10.78
C PHE A 267 12.62 -2.65 -11.50
N ALA A 268 12.33 -3.78 -10.86
CA ALA A 268 11.46 -4.80 -11.39
C ALA A 268 10.33 -5.20 -10.42
N LEU A 269 9.09 -5.20 -10.91
CA LEU A 269 7.91 -5.60 -10.16
C LEU A 269 7.09 -6.65 -10.93
N PRO A 270 7.38 -7.95 -10.75
CA PRO A 270 6.74 -9.05 -11.51
C PRO A 270 5.41 -9.50 -10.90
N SER A 271 4.60 -8.56 -10.39
CA SER A 271 3.39 -8.91 -9.65
C SER A 271 2.37 -9.68 -10.50
N LEU A 272 1.80 -10.73 -9.94
CA LEU A 272 0.84 -11.58 -10.66
C LEU A 272 -0.58 -10.97 -10.68
N PHE A 273 -0.97 -10.31 -9.58
CA PHE A 273 -2.26 -9.62 -9.42
C PHE A 273 -2.30 -8.81 -8.11
N GLY A 274 -3.37 -8.04 -7.93
CA GLY A 274 -3.69 -7.31 -6.69
C GLY A 274 -2.93 -6.00 -6.51
N GLU A 275 -2.61 -5.34 -7.62
CA GLU A 275 -1.90 -4.05 -7.68
C GLU A 275 -2.87 -2.92 -8.02
N GLY A 276 -3.22 -2.13 -7.00
CA GLY A 276 -4.07 -0.95 -7.18
C GLY A 276 -3.37 0.14 -7.97
N LEU A 277 -2.33 0.74 -7.39
CA LEU A 277 -1.37 1.62 -8.06
C LEU A 277 -0.11 1.62 -7.17
N PRO A 278 0.89 0.78 -7.44
CA PRO A 278 1.99 0.56 -6.50
C PRO A 278 2.81 1.85 -6.28
N MET A 279 2.83 2.39 -5.06
CA MET A 279 3.67 3.57 -4.76
C MET A 279 5.15 3.35 -5.05
N VAL A 280 5.62 2.10 -4.95
CA VAL A 280 7.02 1.76 -5.23
C VAL A 280 7.40 1.99 -6.69
N ILE A 281 6.46 1.83 -7.64
CA ILE A 281 6.69 2.18 -9.04
C ILE A 281 6.90 3.68 -9.14
N LEU A 282 6.01 4.46 -8.53
CA LEU A 282 6.11 5.92 -8.52
C LEU A 282 7.41 6.39 -7.83
N GLU A 283 7.82 5.74 -6.74
CA GLU A 283 9.10 6.00 -6.05
C GLU A 283 10.31 5.70 -6.94
N ALA A 284 10.27 4.59 -7.69
CA ALA A 284 11.32 4.25 -8.65
C ALA A 284 11.40 5.28 -9.77
N MET A 285 10.25 5.70 -10.31
CA MET A 285 10.15 6.73 -11.36
C MET A 285 10.67 8.09 -10.86
N THR A 286 10.31 8.54 -9.65
CA THR A 286 10.82 9.80 -9.10
C THR A 286 12.32 9.73 -8.79
N ALA A 287 12.84 8.57 -8.40
CA ALA A 287 14.28 8.33 -8.25
C ALA A 287 15.02 8.19 -9.60
N GLY A 288 14.29 8.23 -10.73
CA GLY A 288 14.85 8.10 -12.07
C GLY A 288 15.34 6.69 -12.41
N VAL A 289 14.88 5.65 -11.69
CA VAL A 289 15.17 4.24 -12.00
C VAL A 289 14.25 3.80 -13.15
N PRO A 290 14.77 3.21 -14.23
CA PRO A 290 13.96 2.51 -15.22
C PRO A 290 13.14 1.40 -14.55
N VAL A 291 11.86 1.26 -14.93
CA VAL A 291 10.94 0.31 -14.29
C VAL A 291 10.45 -0.73 -15.28
N VAL A 292 10.72 -2.01 -15.01
CA VAL A 292 10.07 -3.13 -15.70
C VAL A 292 9.02 -3.74 -14.78
N ALA A 293 7.76 -3.76 -15.21
CA ALA A 293 6.68 -4.30 -14.40
C ALA A 293 5.73 -5.14 -15.25
N THR A 294 4.97 -6.03 -14.60
CA THR A 294 3.91 -6.78 -15.26
C THR A 294 2.73 -5.89 -15.64
N ASP A 295 2.15 -6.13 -16.82
CA ASP A 295 0.94 -5.48 -17.29
C ASP A 295 -0.30 -6.04 -16.56
N VAL A 296 -0.47 -5.66 -15.29
CA VAL A 296 -1.59 -6.09 -14.46
C VAL A 296 -2.25 -4.95 -13.71
N GLU A 297 -3.58 -4.97 -13.72
CA GLU A 297 -4.46 -4.11 -12.93
C GLU A 297 -4.13 -2.62 -13.09
N GLY A 298 -3.64 -1.92 -12.07
CA GLY A 298 -3.34 -0.49 -12.18
C GLY A 298 -1.89 -0.15 -12.49
N ILE A 299 -1.00 -1.14 -12.69
CA ILE A 299 0.38 -0.88 -13.14
C ILE A 299 0.43 -0.11 -14.48
N PRO A 300 -0.38 -0.46 -15.50
CA PRO A 300 -0.34 0.23 -16.81
C PRO A 300 -0.85 1.67 -16.77
N GLU A 301 -1.49 2.07 -15.67
CA GLU A 301 -1.89 3.46 -15.44
C GLU A 301 -0.73 4.32 -14.90
N ALA A 302 0.32 3.69 -14.36
CA ALA A 302 1.55 4.36 -13.92
C ALA A 302 2.63 4.38 -15.01
N ILE A 303 2.74 3.33 -15.81
CA ILE A 303 3.84 3.12 -16.77
C ILE A 303 3.28 2.95 -18.17
N ARG A 304 3.85 3.68 -19.13
CA ARG A 304 3.63 3.49 -20.56
C ARG A 304 4.80 2.72 -21.14
N ASP A 305 4.53 1.50 -21.62
CA ASP A 305 5.54 0.58 -22.19
C ASP A 305 6.38 1.26 -23.27
N GLY A 306 7.70 1.19 -23.12
CA GLY A 306 8.68 1.76 -24.05
C GLY A 306 8.81 3.28 -24.00
N ILE A 307 8.09 3.97 -23.11
CA ILE A 307 8.17 5.43 -22.93
C ILE A 307 8.75 5.77 -21.56
N ASP A 308 8.12 5.28 -20.48
CA ASP A 308 8.51 5.61 -19.09
C ASP A 308 9.03 4.39 -18.31
N GLY A 309 9.03 3.21 -18.94
CA GLY A 309 9.42 1.91 -18.37
C GLY A 309 9.19 0.78 -19.37
#